data_AF-A0A7C9FJB7-F1
#
_entry.id   AF-A0A7C9FJB7-F1
#
_cell.length_a   1.000
_cell.length_b   1.000
_cell.length_c   1.000
_cell.angle_alpha   90.00
_cell.angle_beta   90.00
_cell.angle_gamma   90.00
#
_symmetry.space_group_name_H-M   'P 1'
#
loop_
_entity.id
_entity.type
_entity.pdbx_description
1 polymer ?
#
loop_
_entity_poly.entity_id
_entity_poly.type
_entity_poly.pdbx_seq_one_letter_code
_entity_poly.pdbx_strand_id
1 'polypeptide(L)'
;GRIRSAEHMMWHHVNRREEGVMCHLSDGEAWQKFDQLHTDFAFEPRNVRLGLCSDGFTPFGQNSKIYSCWPVIVTPYNLPPEMCMTTPYMFLSCIIPGPKNPKGKIDVHLQPLLDELKTLWDGVLTYDISKKQNFHMRAALLWTIIDFSAYGM
;
A
#
# COMPACT_ATOMS: atom_id res chain seq x y z
N GLY A 1 3.95 -9.70 19.77
CA GLY A 1 4.26 -9.68 18.33
C GLY A 1 3.00 -9.47 17.52
N ARG A 2 2.31 -10.55 17.13
CA ARG A 2 1.24 -10.54 16.09
C ARG A 2 -0.16 -10.07 16.56
N ILE A 3 -0.51 -10.24 17.83
CA ILE A 3 -1.86 -9.90 18.34
C ILE A 3 -2.13 -8.38 18.27
N ARG A 4 -1.15 -7.55 18.65
CA ARG A 4 -1.28 -6.08 18.65
C ARG A 4 -1.44 -5.51 17.23
N SER A 5 -0.79 -6.10 16.23
CA SER A 5 -0.88 -5.62 14.85
C SER A 5 -2.30 -5.76 14.29
N ALA A 6 -3.01 -6.85 14.61
CA ALA A 6 -4.38 -7.07 14.14
C ALA A 6 -5.37 -6.04 14.70
N GLU A 7 -5.24 -5.69 15.99
CA GLU A 7 -6.03 -4.62 16.62
C GLU A 7 -5.78 -3.26 15.95
N HIS A 8 -4.52 -2.98 15.62
CA HIS A 8 -4.11 -1.74 14.97
C HIS A 8 -4.59 -1.60 13.52
N MET A 9 -5.04 -2.68 12.86
CA MET A 9 -5.62 -2.58 11.50
C MET A 9 -6.95 -1.82 11.47
N MET A 10 -7.58 -1.60 12.63
CA MET A 10 -8.77 -0.76 12.76
C MET A 10 -8.45 0.61 13.37
N TRP A 11 -7.17 0.97 13.51
CA TRP A 11 -6.76 2.20 14.20
C TRP A 11 -7.40 3.45 13.59
N HIS A 12 -7.40 3.56 12.26
CA HIS A 12 -8.03 4.66 11.51
C HIS A 12 -9.54 4.82 11.79
N HIS A 13 -10.23 3.73 12.15
CA HIS A 13 -11.65 3.74 12.44
C HIS A 13 -11.94 4.11 13.90
N VAL A 14 -11.13 3.60 14.84
CA VAL A 14 -11.31 3.80 16.28
C VAL A 14 -10.79 5.15 16.74
N ASN A 15 -9.73 5.68 16.12
CA ASN A 15 -9.07 6.93 16.51
C ASN A 15 -9.49 8.11 15.61
N ARG A 16 -10.80 8.31 15.42
CA ARG A 16 -11.30 9.50 14.73
C ARG A 16 -10.95 10.76 15.54
N ARG A 17 -10.41 11.76 14.85
CA ARG A 17 -9.91 13.01 15.44
C ARG A 17 -10.82 14.18 15.05
N GLU A 18 -10.62 15.31 15.72
CA GLU A 18 -11.34 16.56 15.41
C GLU A 18 -11.10 16.97 13.95
N GLU A 19 -12.14 17.52 13.32
CA GLU A 19 -12.07 18.02 11.96
C GLU A 19 -11.04 19.16 11.86
N GLY A 20 -10.25 19.15 10.79
CA GLY A 20 -9.27 20.20 10.49
C GLY A 20 -7.82 19.89 10.89
N VAL A 21 -7.56 18.77 11.58
CA VAL A 21 -6.19 18.31 11.89
C VAL A 21 -5.89 17.03 11.11
N MET A 22 -4.93 17.10 10.18
CA MET A 22 -4.41 15.90 9.50
C MET A 22 -3.32 15.24 10.34
N CYS A 23 -3.61 14.07 10.90
CA CYS A 23 -2.66 13.28 11.69
C CYS A 23 -2.41 11.89 11.09
N HIS A 24 -3.27 11.46 10.18
CA HIS A 24 -3.18 10.17 9.52
C HIS A 24 -3.70 10.27 8.07
N LEU A 25 -3.31 9.29 7.25
CA LEU A 25 -3.68 9.22 5.83
C LEU A 25 -5.20 9.09 5.61
N SER A 26 -5.93 8.55 6.60
CA SER A 26 -7.39 8.49 6.59
C SER A 26 -8.09 9.84 6.73
N ASP A 27 -7.38 10.86 7.23
CA ASP A 27 -7.91 12.22 7.34
C ASP A 27 -7.84 12.95 5.97
N GLY A 28 -7.12 12.38 5.01
CA GLY A 28 -6.98 12.93 3.67
C GLY A 28 -8.25 12.79 2.83
N GLU A 29 -8.49 13.78 1.98
CA GLU A 29 -9.68 13.85 1.12
C GLU A 29 -9.80 12.63 0.18
N ALA A 30 -8.68 12.09 -0.30
CA ALA A 30 -8.67 10.90 -1.17
C ALA A 30 -9.26 9.67 -0.48
N TRP A 31 -8.90 9.44 0.79
CA TRP A 31 -9.45 8.34 1.57
C TRP A 31 -10.95 8.56 1.84
N GLN A 32 -11.32 9.75 2.28
CA GLN A 32 -12.71 10.08 2.59
C GLN A 32 -13.62 9.95 1.37
N LYS A 33 -13.19 10.46 0.21
CA LYS A 33 -13.90 10.30 -1.06
C LYS A 33 -14.04 8.83 -1.45
N PHE A 34 -12.96 8.04 -1.30
CA PHE A 34 -13.01 6.61 -1.57
C PHE A 34 -14.05 5.90 -0.68
N ASP A 35 -14.06 6.19 0.63
CA ASP A 35 -15.00 5.59 1.57
C ASP A 35 -16.46 6.01 1.31
N GLN A 36 -16.68 7.23 0.80
CA GLN A 36 -18.01 7.71 0.37
C GLN A 36 -18.49 7.01 -0.91
N LEU A 37 -17.59 6.74 -1.85
CA LEU A 37 -17.90 6.06 -3.11
C LEU A 37 -18.10 4.55 -2.94
N HIS A 38 -17.35 3.94 -2.02
CA HIS A 38 -17.36 2.50 -1.76
C HIS A 38 -17.82 2.21 -0.32
N THR A 39 -19.07 2.57 -0.01
CA THR A 39 -19.64 2.42 1.33
C THR A 39 -19.70 0.96 1.79
N ASP A 40 -19.90 0.02 0.87
CA ASP A 40 -19.85 -1.42 1.08
C ASP A 40 -18.45 -1.88 1.53
N PHE A 41 -17.40 -1.31 0.94
CA PHE A 41 -16.02 -1.55 1.34
C PHE A 41 -15.73 -0.90 2.70
N ALA A 42 -16.16 0.35 2.91
CA ALA A 42 -15.86 1.12 4.12
C ALA A 42 -16.61 0.60 5.36
N PHE A 43 -17.74 -0.09 5.16
CA PHE A 43 -18.54 -0.69 6.23
C PHE A 43 -17.74 -1.69 7.08
N GLU A 44 -16.81 -2.43 6.48
CA GLU A 44 -15.91 -3.32 7.21
C GLU A 44 -14.58 -2.60 7.49
N PRO A 45 -14.34 -2.10 8.71
CA PRO A 45 -13.13 -1.32 9.04
C PRO A 45 -11.84 -2.15 8.98
N ARG A 46 -11.93 -3.48 8.92
CA ARG A 46 -10.77 -4.35 8.73
C ARG A 46 -10.33 -4.44 7.26
N ASN A 47 -11.10 -3.90 6.32
CA ASN A 47 -10.68 -3.79 4.93
C ASN A 47 -9.50 -2.83 4.76
N VAL A 48 -8.54 -3.22 3.92
CA VAL A 48 -7.21 -2.62 3.90
C VAL A 48 -7.08 -1.59 2.78
N ARG A 49 -6.63 -0.39 3.12
CA ARG A 49 -6.20 0.62 2.17
C ARG A 49 -4.69 0.48 1.98
N LEU A 50 -4.29 0.28 0.73
CA LEU A 50 -2.89 0.07 0.35
C LEU A 50 -2.34 1.32 -0.32
N GLY A 51 -1.08 1.63 -0.04
CA GLY A 51 -0.25 2.46 -0.89
C GLY A 51 0.77 1.62 -1.61
N LEU A 52 1.11 2.04 -2.82
CA LEU A 52 2.19 1.46 -3.60
C LEU A 52 3.22 2.54 -3.88
N CYS A 53 4.50 2.26 -3.67
CA CYS A 53 5.56 3.13 -4.12
C CYS A 53 6.64 2.39 -4.90
N SER A 54 7.29 3.11 -5.81
CA SER A 54 8.44 2.61 -6.55
C SER A 54 9.37 3.74 -6.92
N ASP A 55 10.67 3.52 -6.72
CA ASP A 55 11.73 4.45 -7.08
C ASP A 55 12.92 3.69 -7.66
N GLY A 56 13.66 4.31 -8.57
CA GLY A 56 14.84 3.73 -9.18
C GLY A 56 16.11 4.06 -8.41
N PHE A 57 16.83 3.05 -7.92
CA PHE A 57 18.14 3.24 -7.31
C PHE A 57 19.25 2.48 -8.04
N THR A 58 20.49 3.00 -7.97
CA THR A 58 21.68 2.35 -8.55
C THR A 58 22.44 1.64 -7.41
N PRO A 59 22.39 0.30 -7.31
CA PRO A 59 23.05 -0.44 -6.23
C PRO A 59 24.58 -0.45 -6.31
N PHE A 60 25.15 -0.14 -7.48
CA PHE A 60 26.60 -0.12 -7.68
C PHE A 60 27.08 1.32 -7.91
N GLY A 61 28.21 1.72 -7.30
CA GLY A 61 28.71 3.10 -7.30
C GLY A 61 29.08 3.65 -8.70
N GLN A 62 29.34 4.96 -8.78
CA GLN A 62 29.55 5.72 -10.03
C GLN A 62 30.57 5.13 -11.03
N ASN A 63 31.47 4.25 -10.60
CA ASN A 63 32.53 3.64 -11.42
C ASN A 63 32.21 2.20 -11.91
N SER A 64 30.97 1.75 -11.76
CA SER A 64 30.53 0.39 -12.10
C SER A 64 29.45 0.39 -13.19
N LYS A 65 29.11 -0.79 -13.72
CA LYS A 65 28.12 -0.93 -14.81
C LYS A 65 26.81 -0.22 -14.46
N ILE A 66 26.28 0.56 -15.42
CA ILE A 66 24.97 1.23 -15.29
C ILE A 66 23.90 0.17 -15.02
N TYR A 67 23.42 0.10 -13.79
CA TYR A 67 22.38 -0.82 -13.34
C TYR A 67 21.42 -0.06 -12.44
N SER A 68 20.16 -0.01 -12.83
CA SER A 68 19.08 0.53 -11.99
C SER A 68 18.28 -0.62 -11.40
N CYS A 69 17.68 -0.41 -10.24
CA CYS A 69 16.82 -1.36 -9.57
C CYS A 69 15.58 -0.61 -9.09
N TRP A 70 14.40 -1.12 -9.41
CA TRP A 70 13.13 -0.50 -9.04
C TRP A 70 12.35 -1.43 -8.11
N PRO A 71 12.50 -1.29 -6.79
CA PRO A 71 11.64 -1.97 -5.84
C PRO A 71 10.21 -1.42 -5.96
N VAL A 72 9.24 -2.32 -5.91
CA VAL A 72 7.82 -2.00 -5.75
C VAL A 72 7.44 -2.39 -4.35
N ILE A 73 7.09 -1.41 -3.54
CA ILE A 73 6.75 -1.59 -2.14
C ILE A 73 5.26 -1.32 -1.96
N VAL A 74 4.58 -2.22 -1.26
CA VAL A 74 3.18 -2.09 -0.88
C VAL A 74 3.08 -1.94 0.64
N THR A 75 2.27 -0.99 1.10
CA THR A 75 2.13 -0.65 2.51
C THR A 75 0.66 -0.56 2.91
N PRO A 76 0.21 -1.21 4.00
CA PRO A 76 -1.12 -1.04 4.54
C PRO A 76 -1.20 0.24 5.37
N TYR A 77 -2.03 1.18 4.94
CA TYR A 77 -2.23 2.46 5.63
C TYR A 77 -3.29 2.42 6.72
N ASN A 78 -3.82 1.25 7.05
CA ASN A 78 -4.75 1.10 8.16
C ASN A 78 -4.10 1.30 9.54
N LEU A 79 -2.79 1.08 9.60
CA LEU A 79 -2.00 1.08 10.82
C LEU A 79 -1.74 2.51 11.34
N PRO A 80 -1.48 2.68 12.64
CA PRO A 80 -1.11 3.96 13.22
C PRO A 80 0.08 4.61 12.48
N PRO A 81 0.20 5.95 12.49
CA PRO A 81 1.31 6.69 11.87
C PRO A 81 2.70 6.19 12.31
N GLU A 82 2.85 5.76 13.56
CA GLU A 82 4.11 5.27 14.11
C GLU A 82 4.50 3.88 13.59
N MET A 83 3.59 3.20 12.89
CA MET A 83 3.76 1.82 12.42
C MET A 83 3.68 1.69 10.91
N CYS A 84 2.77 2.40 10.24
CA CYS A 84 2.41 2.12 8.84
C CYS A 84 3.62 2.16 7.89
N MET A 85 4.59 3.04 8.11
CA MET A 85 5.80 3.18 7.28
C MET A 85 7.07 2.56 7.90
N THR A 86 6.92 1.61 8.83
CA THR A 86 8.06 0.88 9.39
C THR A 86 8.36 -0.39 8.59
N THR A 87 9.62 -0.83 8.60
CA THR A 87 10.10 -1.99 7.81
C THR A 87 9.22 -3.25 7.88
N PRO A 88 8.65 -3.65 9.04
CA PRO A 88 7.78 -4.84 9.11
C PRO A 88 6.47 -4.74 8.33
N TYR A 89 6.04 -3.54 7.94
CA TYR A 89 4.79 -3.26 7.22
C TYR A 89 5.03 -2.65 5.83
N MET A 90 6.28 -2.65 5.37
CA MET A 90 6.66 -2.34 4.00
C MET A 90 6.94 -3.65 3.26
N PHE A 91 6.01 -4.08 2.43
CA PHE A 91 6.12 -5.34 1.71
C PHE A 91 6.79 -5.10 0.36
N LEU A 92 7.96 -5.69 0.15
CA LEU A 92 8.62 -5.69 -1.15
C LEU A 92 7.92 -6.72 -2.06
N SER A 93 7.03 -6.22 -2.91
CA SER A 93 6.20 -7.05 -3.79
C SER A 93 6.90 -7.42 -5.10
N CYS A 94 7.75 -6.53 -5.62
CA CYS A 94 8.50 -6.78 -6.85
C CYS A 94 9.85 -6.08 -6.81
N ILE A 95 10.84 -6.67 -7.46
CA ILE A 95 12.11 -6.01 -7.80
C ILE A 95 12.25 -6.05 -9.30
N ILE A 96 12.31 -4.89 -9.95
CA ILE A 96 12.50 -4.80 -11.39
C ILE A 96 13.98 -4.47 -11.67
N PRO A 97 14.77 -5.44 -12.15
CA PRO A 97 16.19 -5.25 -12.43
C PRO A 97 16.43 -4.48 -13.73
N GLY A 98 17.44 -3.61 -13.72
CA GLY A 98 17.97 -2.91 -14.88
C GLY A 98 18.78 -3.81 -15.82
N PRO A 99 19.38 -3.28 -16.90
CA PRO A 99 20.13 -2.03 -16.90
C PRO A 99 19.38 -0.79 -17.40
N LYS A 100 18.21 -0.95 -18.03
CA LYS A 100 17.39 0.15 -18.56
C LYS A 100 16.21 0.43 -17.63
N ASN A 101 15.75 1.68 -17.64
CA ASN A 101 14.58 2.10 -16.87
C ASN A 101 13.34 1.28 -17.33
N PRO A 102 12.56 0.68 -16.40
CA PRO A 102 11.41 -0.15 -16.73
C PRO A 102 10.18 0.65 -17.21
N LYS A 103 10.24 1.99 -17.28
CA LYS A 103 9.14 2.90 -17.70
C LYS A 103 8.30 2.40 -18.87
N GLY A 104 8.92 1.85 -19.91
CA GLY A 104 8.20 1.38 -21.10
C GLY A 104 7.54 0.00 -20.99
N LYS A 105 7.75 -0.72 -19.87
CA LYS A 105 7.22 -2.08 -19.63
C LYS A 105 6.78 -2.29 -18.18
N ILE A 106 6.53 -1.19 -17.45
CA ILE A 106 6.20 -1.24 -16.02
C ILE A 106 4.88 -1.99 -15.79
N ASP A 107 3.94 -1.84 -16.72
CA ASP A 107 2.68 -2.57 -16.80
C ASP A 107 2.88 -4.10 -16.83
N VAL A 108 3.84 -4.59 -17.63
CA VAL A 108 4.17 -6.02 -17.71
C VAL A 108 4.73 -6.52 -16.39
N HIS A 109 5.58 -5.74 -15.73
CA HIS A 109 6.18 -6.13 -14.45
C HIS A 109 5.18 -6.10 -13.29
N LEU A 110 4.20 -5.19 -13.34
CA LEU A 110 3.17 -5.05 -12.31
C LEU A 110 1.99 -6.01 -12.49
N GLN A 111 1.89 -6.71 -13.63
CA GLN A 111 0.76 -7.60 -13.91
C GLN A 111 0.47 -8.62 -12.80
N PRO A 112 1.46 -9.35 -12.23
CA PRO A 112 1.18 -10.27 -11.13
C PRO A 112 0.61 -9.57 -9.89
N LEU A 113 1.14 -8.38 -9.57
CA LEU A 113 0.64 -7.58 -8.45
C LEU A 113 -0.78 -7.07 -8.70
N LEU A 114 -1.10 -6.67 -9.93
CA LEU A 114 -2.45 -6.26 -10.30
C LEU A 114 -3.45 -7.41 -10.15
N ASP A 115 -3.07 -8.64 -10.48
CA ASP A 115 -3.95 -9.80 -10.35
C ASP A 115 -4.18 -10.18 -8.87
N GLU A 116 -3.18 -10.04 -8.01
CA GLU A 116 -3.36 -10.16 -6.56
C GLU A 116 -4.25 -9.04 -6.00
N LEU A 117 -4.09 -7.79 -6.46
CA LEU A 117 -4.92 -6.66 -6.04
C LEU A 117 -6.39 -6.85 -6.46
N LYS A 118 -6.66 -7.41 -7.65
CA LYS A 118 -8.03 -7.76 -8.08
C LYS A 118 -8.63 -8.85 -7.18
N THR A 119 -7.83 -9.88 -6.85
CA THR A 119 -8.27 -10.94 -5.93
C THR A 119 -8.60 -10.36 -4.54
N LEU A 120 -7.78 -9.45 -4.04
CA LEU A 120 -8.02 -8.75 -2.79
C LEU A 120 -9.22 -7.81 -2.86
N TRP A 121 -9.51 -7.22 -4.02
CA TRP A 121 -10.70 -6.39 -4.20
C TRP A 121 -11.99 -7.19 -4.08
N ASP A 122 -12.03 -8.40 -4.66
CA ASP A 122 -13.17 -9.32 -4.55
C ASP A 122 -13.31 -9.87 -3.12
N GLY A 123 -12.17 -10.04 -2.44
CA GLY A 123 -12.08 -10.35 -1.03
C GLY A 123 -11.64 -11.78 -0.75
N VAL A 124 -10.94 -11.95 0.36
CA VAL A 124 -10.35 -13.24 0.78
C VAL A 124 -10.75 -13.57 2.22
N LEU A 125 -11.08 -14.84 2.46
CA LEU A 125 -11.39 -15.31 3.81
C LEU A 125 -10.15 -15.18 4.70
N THR A 126 -10.25 -14.34 5.72
CA THR A 126 -9.14 -13.99 6.61
C THR A 126 -9.55 -14.21 8.07
N TYR A 127 -8.64 -14.77 8.86
CA TYR A 127 -8.84 -14.93 10.30
C TYR A 127 -8.29 -13.72 11.05
N ASP A 128 -9.16 -13.05 11.79
CA ASP A 128 -8.82 -11.95 12.69
C ASP A 128 -8.49 -12.53 14.08
N ILE A 129 -7.21 -12.49 14.46
CA ILE A 129 -6.75 -12.99 15.78
C ILE A 129 -7.22 -12.11 16.95
N SER A 130 -7.50 -10.82 16.72
CA SER A 130 -8.00 -9.90 17.75
C SER A 130 -9.43 -10.28 18.13
N LYS A 131 -10.30 -10.41 17.13
CA LYS A 131 -11.71 -10.78 17.31
C LYS A 131 -11.97 -12.29 17.33
N LYS A 132 -10.93 -13.10 17.10
CA LYS A 132 -10.97 -14.57 17.01
C LYS A 132 -12.05 -15.10 16.05
N GLN A 133 -12.27 -14.41 14.93
CA GLN A 133 -13.30 -14.75 13.96
C GLN A 133 -12.77 -14.65 12.53
N ASN A 134 -13.41 -15.39 11.63
CA ASN A 134 -13.21 -15.19 10.19
C ASN A 134 -14.02 -13.99 9.70
N PHE A 135 -13.50 -13.32 8.69
CA PHE A 135 -14.20 -12.30 7.92
C PHE A 135 -13.70 -12.32 6.47
N HIS A 136 -14.46 -11.73 5.55
CA HIS A 136 -13.98 -11.51 4.19
C HIS A 136 -13.24 -10.17 4.18
N MET A 137 -11.91 -10.24 4.09
CA MET A 137 -11.07 -9.06 4.00
C MET A 137 -10.97 -8.64 2.54
N ARG A 138 -11.27 -7.37 2.26
CA ARG A 138 -10.98 -6.74 0.98
C ARG A 138 -9.80 -5.78 1.13
N ALA A 139 -9.06 -5.55 0.04
CA ALA A 139 -8.06 -4.49 -0.03
C ALA A 139 -8.25 -3.63 -1.27
N ALA A 140 -7.91 -2.35 -1.15
CA ALA A 140 -7.97 -1.38 -2.24
C ALA A 140 -6.70 -0.55 -2.28
N LEU A 141 -6.16 -0.35 -3.49
CA LEU A 141 -5.02 0.53 -3.71
C LEU A 141 -5.53 1.98 -3.79
N LEU A 142 -5.14 2.84 -2.85
CA LEU A 142 -5.59 4.24 -2.81
C LEU A 142 -4.75 5.16 -3.69
N TRP A 143 -3.43 5.01 -3.66
CA TRP A 143 -2.53 5.81 -4.49
C TRP A 143 -1.21 5.10 -4.77
N THR A 144 -0.57 5.57 -5.85
CA THR A 144 0.76 5.16 -6.28
C THR A 144 1.71 6.34 -6.17
N ILE A 145 2.87 6.15 -5.52
CA ILE A 145 3.95 7.12 -5.43
C ILE A 145 5.11 6.57 -6.25
N ILE A 146 5.18 6.96 -7.51
CA ILE A 146 6.19 6.44 -8.44
C ILE A 146 6.99 7.62 -8.97
N ASP A 147 8.33 7.58 -8.80
CA ASP A 147 9.20 8.58 -9.41
C ASP A 147 9.31 8.34 -10.92
N PHE A 148 8.39 8.94 -11.67
CA PHE A 148 8.53 9.09 -13.11
C PHE A 148 9.38 10.32 -13.41
N SER A 149 10.71 10.18 -13.40
CA SER A 149 11.58 11.21 -13.97
C SER A 149 11.15 11.52 -15.42
N ALA A 150 10.62 12.72 -15.64
CA ALA A 150 10.11 13.28 -16.90
C ALA A 150 8.76 12.73 -17.44
N TYR A 151 7.65 13.30 -16.93
CA TYR A 151 6.58 13.84 -17.79
C TYR A 151 6.89 15.30 -18.23
N GLY A 152 8.14 15.73 -18.04
CA GLY A 152 8.70 17.00 -18.48
C GLY A 152 9.83 16.75 -19.47
N MET A 153 9.46 16.39 -20.70
CA MET A 153 10.06 16.83 -21.96
C MET A 153 9.17 16.40 -23.12
#